data_AF-A0A8H5QBV1-F1
#
_entry.id   AF-A0A8H5QBV1-F1
#
_cell.length_a   1.000
_cell.length_b   1.000
_cell.length_c   1.000
_cell.angle_alpha   90.00
_cell.angle_beta   90.00
_cell.angle_gamma   90.00
#
_symmetry.space_group_name_H-M   'P 1'
#
loop_
_entity.id
_entity.type
_entity.pdbx_description
1 polymer ?
#
loop_
_entity_poly.entity_id
_entity_poly.type
_entity_poly.pdbx_seq_one_letter_code
_entity_poly.pdbx_strand_id
1 'polypeptide(L)'
;MDSHSSNQTQSKLCRLPTEILLEILKAPKRFADKVRLASTCRKLYDLLILDMYCEAGKKFHWEIMTTAAEDGNWRTLARCIEAGAPIDYRPPKRLFRPLVTAITLSRPRTVKWLLNRGANPNSAGYDDKALEAPCPLALAVGYAIRPGILHNHIPRRWKRQGIKIPSYKCHQRNSREIIKALRQAGADEQPLGDTERLHLDSIEAGTFCCSQHKPRLWYQRR
;
A
#
# COMPACT_ATOMS: atom_id res chain seq x y z
N MET A 1 -8.37 -20.48 -51.03
CA MET A 1 -9.19 -19.99 -49.91
C MET A 1 -8.69 -20.75 -48.71
N ASP A 2 -7.56 -20.30 -48.18
CA ASP A 2 -6.76 -21.12 -47.28
C ASP A 2 -7.00 -20.61 -45.88
N SER A 3 -7.91 -21.31 -45.21
CA SER A 3 -8.18 -21.20 -43.79
C SER A 3 -6.92 -21.61 -43.02
N HIS A 4 -6.04 -20.63 -42.80
CA HIS A 4 -4.95 -20.73 -41.82
C HIS A 4 -5.55 -20.94 -40.42
N SER A 5 -5.80 -22.21 -40.12
CA SER A 5 -6.13 -22.71 -38.80
C SER A 5 -5.04 -22.26 -37.84
N SER A 6 -5.38 -21.30 -36.98
CA SER A 6 -4.48 -20.71 -35.97
C SER A 6 -4.27 -21.67 -34.79
N ASN A 7 -3.96 -22.94 -35.07
CA ASN A 7 -3.54 -23.94 -34.09
C ASN A 7 -2.03 -23.84 -33.85
N GLN A 8 -1.55 -22.63 -33.53
CA GLN A 8 -0.18 -22.43 -33.07
C GLN A 8 0.02 -23.16 -31.73
N THR A 9 0.64 -24.34 -31.81
CA THR A 9 1.56 -24.94 -30.81
C THR A 9 1.38 -24.47 -29.37
N GLN A 10 0.24 -24.80 -28.76
CA GLN A 10 0.12 -24.72 -27.31
C GLN A 10 1.16 -25.66 -26.68
N SER A 11 2.10 -25.10 -25.91
CA SER A 11 3.14 -25.84 -25.18
C SER A 11 2.55 -27.05 -24.46
N LYS A 12 3.23 -28.21 -24.55
CA LYS A 12 2.81 -29.46 -23.89
C LYS A 12 2.57 -29.27 -22.38
N LEU A 13 3.33 -28.37 -21.74
CA LEU A 13 3.15 -27.97 -20.34
C LEU A 13 1.77 -27.37 -20.07
N CYS A 14 1.27 -26.50 -20.94
CA CYS A 14 -0.01 -25.81 -20.76
C CYS A 14 -1.23 -26.74 -20.85
N ARG A 15 -1.05 -28.01 -21.27
CA ARG A 15 -2.11 -29.02 -21.34
C ARG A 15 -2.19 -29.88 -20.08
N LEU A 16 -1.20 -29.80 -19.19
CA LEU A 16 -1.20 -30.57 -17.95
C LEU A 16 -2.27 -30.06 -16.97
N PRO A 17 -2.81 -30.93 -16.11
CA PRO A 17 -3.68 -30.53 -15.00
C PRO A 17 -2.98 -29.55 -14.06
N THR A 18 -3.76 -28.68 -13.42
CA THR A 18 -3.26 -27.63 -12.52
C THR A 18 -2.46 -28.22 -11.36
N GLU A 19 -2.86 -29.38 -10.85
CA GLU A 19 -2.22 -30.10 -9.76
C GLU A 19 -0.78 -30.50 -10.14
N ILE A 20 -0.59 -31.02 -11.35
CA ILE A 20 0.72 -31.40 -11.87
C ILE A 20 1.60 -30.16 -12.07
N LEU A 21 1.01 -29.05 -12.55
CA LEU A 21 1.73 -27.79 -12.71
C LEU A 21 2.21 -27.21 -11.37
N LEU A 22 1.40 -27.32 -10.31
CA LEU A 22 1.78 -26.92 -8.96
C LEU A 22 2.87 -27.84 -8.37
N GLU A 23 2.83 -29.15 -8.63
CA GLU A 23 3.91 -30.07 -8.24
C GLU A 23 5.23 -29.76 -8.97
N ILE A 24 5.17 -29.45 -10.27
CA ILE A 24 6.35 -28.99 -11.02
C ILE A 24 6.91 -27.71 -10.40
N LEU A 25 6.07 -26.81 -9.88
CA LEU A 25 6.52 -25.59 -9.23
C LEU A 25 7.25 -25.84 -7.90
N LYS A 26 7.01 -26.98 -7.24
CA LYS A 26 7.70 -27.36 -6.00
C LYS A 26 9.12 -27.88 -6.25
N ALA A 27 9.41 -28.39 -7.46
CA ALA A 27 10.72 -28.98 -7.78
C ALA A 27 11.90 -27.98 -7.79
N PRO A 28 11.78 -26.74 -8.33
CA PRO A 28 12.85 -25.75 -8.25
C PRO A 28 13.08 -25.27 -6.82
N LYS A 29 14.31 -25.47 -6.31
CA LYS A 29 14.71 -25.00 -4.97
C LYS A 29 14.76 -23.48 -4.86
N ARG A 30 15.10 -22.78 -5.94
CA ARG A 30 15.24 -21.31 -5.93
C ARG A 30 13.93 -20.67 -6.38
N PHE A 31 13.45 -19.71 -5.60
CA PHE A 31 12.27 -18.91 -5.96
C PHE A 31 12.41 -18.22 -7.32
N ALA A 32 13.64 -17.80 -7.69
CA ALA A 32 13.90 -17.20 -8.99
C ALA A 32 13.58 -18.13 -10.18
N ASP A 33 13.77 -19.43 -10.02
CA ASP A 33 13.50 -20.41 -11.09
C ASP A 33 11.99 -20.61 -11.25
N LYS A 34 11.23 -20.58 -10.15
CA LYS A 34 9.77 -20.56 -10.15
C LYS A 34 9.23 -19.34 -10.91
N VAL A 35 9.79 -18.15 -10.65
CA VAL A 35 9.43 -16.91 -11.35
C VAL A 35 9.72 -17.01 -12.85
N ARG A 36 10.89 -17.53 -13.22
CA ARG A 36 11.26 -17.72 -14.63
C ARG A 36 10.28 -18.64 -15.34
N LEU A 37 9.95 -19.77 -14.74
CA LEU A 37 8.97 -20.72 -15.28
C LEU A 37 7.60 -20.06 -15.48
N ALA A 38 7.08 -19.37 -14.46
CA ALA A 38 5.80 -18.67 -14.54
C ALA A 38 5.80 -17.57 -15.61
N SER A 39 6.93 -16.89 -15.82
CA SER A 39 7.07 -15.82 -16.82
C SER A 39 7.13 -16.29 -18.28
N THR A 40 7.25 -17.61 -18.53
CA THR A 40 7.36 -18.15 -19.90
C THR A 40 6.08 -17.97 -20.72
N CYS A 41 4.91 -18.03 -20.08
CA CYS A 41 3.65 -17.82 -20.77
C CYS A 41 2.56 -17.30 -19.83
N ARG A 42 1.61 -16.57 -20.41
CA ARG A 42 0.50 -15.93 -19.66
C ARG A 42 -0.35 -16.93 -18.88
N LYS A 43 -0.64 -18.10 -19.45
CA LYS A 43 -1.44 -19.13 -18.77
C LYS A 43 -0.76 -19.64 -17.49
N LEU A 44 0.54 -19.94 -17.56
CA LEU A 44 1.31 -20.35 -16.38
C LEU A 44 1.45 -19.21 -15.38
N TYR A 45 1.65 -17.98 -15.85
CA TYR A 45 1.67 -16.81 -14.97
C TYR A 45 0.37 -16.69 -14.17
N ASP A 46 -0.77 -16.70 -14.86
CA ASP A 46 -2.09 -16.50 -14.22
C ASP A 46 -2.42 -17.62 -13.22
N LEU A 47 -2.01 -18.86 -13.50
CA LEU A 47 -2.20 -20.00 -12.60
C LEU A 47 -1.28 -19.97 -11.38
N LEU A 48 0.00 -19.67 -11.60
CA LEU A 48 1.04 -19.90 -10.59
C LEU A 48 1.34 -18.65 -9.73
N ILE A 49 0.92 -17.46 -10.17
CA ILE A 49 1.26 -16.21 -9.48
C ILE A 49 0.75 -16.20 -8.03
N LEU A 50 -0.45 -16.70 -7.77
CA LEU A 50 -1.01 -16.71 -6.40
C LEU A 50 -0.24 -17.64 -5.47
N ASP A 51 0.14 -18.83 -5.94
CA ASP A 51 0.94 -19.77 -5.15
C ASP A 51 2.32 -19.18 -4.83
N MET A 52 2.96 -18.54 -5.82
CA MET A 52 4.23 -17.84 -5.62
C MET A 52 4.12 -16.68 -4.61
N TYR A 53 3.04 -15.90 -4.66
CA TYR A 53 2.79 -14.84 -3.69
C TYR A 53 2.52 -15.42 -2.28
N CYS A 54 1.84 -16.56 -2.19
CA CYS A 54 1.59 -17.25 -0.94
C CYS A 54 2.89 -17.75 -0.31
N GLU A 55 3.74 -18.43 -1.09
CA GLU A 55 5.03 -18.94 -0.62
C GLU A 55 5.99 -17.81 -0.23
N ALA A 56 6.16 -16.81 -1.10
CA ALA A 56 7.00 -15.65 -0.82
C ALA A 56 6.46 -14.84 0.37
N GLY A 57 5.14 -14.65 0.42
CA GLY A 57 4.45 -13.99 1.51
C GLY A 57 4.74 -14.64 2.85
N LYS A 58 4.54 -15.97 2.95
CA LYS A 58 4.87 -16.72 4.18
C LYS A 58 6.35 -16.61 4.54
N LYS A 59 7.24 -16.76 3.56
CA LYS A 59 8.70 -16.72 3.77
C LYS A 59 9.21 -15.36 4.25
N PHE A 60 8.65 -14.27 3.73
CA PHE A 60 9.06 -12.90 4.05
C PHE A 60 8.08 -12.19 4.98
N HIS A 61 7.22 -12.95 5.67
CA HIS A 61 6.16 -12.42 6.52
C HIS A 61 5.45 -11.24 5.84
N TRP A 62 4.90 -11.43 4.65
CA TRP A 62 4.09 -10.44 3.91
C TRP A 62 4.67 -9.02 3.79
N GLU A 63 5.99 -8.84 3.92
CA GLU A 63 6.64 -7.52 3.89
C GLU A 63 6.40 -6.82 2.54
N ILE A 64 6.19 -7.60 1.48
CA ILE A 64 5.80 -7.12 0.15
C ILE A 64 4.55 -6.23 0.18
N MET A 65 3.63 -6.43 1.14
CA MET A 65 2.45 -5.55 1.29
C MET A 65 2.85 -4.14 1.69
N THR A 66 3.80 -3.99 2.63
CA THR A 66 4.27 -2.66 3.02
C THR A 66 4.95 -1.97 1.84
N THR A 67 5.80 -2.68 1.09
CA THR A 67 6.47 -2.13 -0.10
C THR A 67 5.45 -1.74 -1.18
N ALA A 68 4.41 -2.56 -1.39
CA ALA A 68 3.35 -2.25 -2.32
C ALA A 68 2.53 -1.02 -1.88
N ALA A 69 2.29 -0.86 -0.57
CA ALA A 69 1.66 0.33 -0.01
C ALA A 69 2.55 1.58 -0.19
N GLU A 70 3.87 1.45 -0.03
CA GLU A 70 4.82 2.54 -0.31
C GLU A 70 4.72 3.03 -1.75
N ASP A 71 4.74 2.09 -2.69
CA ASP A 71 4.68 2.38 -4.13
C ASP A 71 3.28 2.82 -4.58
N GLY A 72 2.25 2.68 -3.73
CA GLY A 72 0.85 2.91 -4.11
C GLY A 72 0.30 1.86 -5.09
N ASN A 73 0.92 0.68 -5.10
CA ASN A 73 0.61 -0.41 -6.02
C ASN A 73 -0.46 -1.34 -5.41
N TRP A 74 -1.71 -0.89 -5.48
CA TRP A 74 -2.87 -1.65 -5.02
C TRP A 74 -3.05 -3.00 -5.73
N ARG A 75 -2.51 -3.19 -6.95
CA ARG A 75 -2.58 -4.49 -7.66
C ARG A 75 -1.71 -5.54 -6.99
N THR A 76 -0.51 -5.17 -6.57
CA THR A 76 0.36 -6.07 -5.79
C THR A 76 -0.28 -6.39 -4.44
N LEU A 77 -0.90 -5.41 -3.78
CA LEU A 77 -1.68 -5.68 -2.57
C LEU A 77 -2.83 -6.65 -2.81
N ALA A 78 -3.59 -6.48 -3.90
CA ALA A 78 -4.67 -7.38 -4.27
C ALA A 78 -4.19 -8.83 -4.42
N ARG A 79 -3.07 -9.04 -5.12
CA ARG A 79 -2.46 -10.37 -5.25
C ARG A 79 -1.99 -10.96 -3.92
N CYS A 80 -1.47 -10.14 -3.01
CA CYS A 80 -1.10 -10.61 -1.66
C CYS A 80 -2.33 -11.09 -0.88
N ILE A 81 -3.40 -10.30 -0.87
CA ILE A 81 -4.66 -10.67 -0.18
C ILE A 81 -5.29 -11.92 -0.82
N GLU A 82 -5.35 -11.99 -2.15
CA GLU A 82 -5.82 -13.19 -2.87
C GLU A 82 -4.98 -14.43 -2.52
N ALA A 83 -3.69 -14.25 -2.28
CA ALA A 83 -2.78 -15.32 -1.84
C ALA A 83 -2.86 -15.64 -0.33
N GLY A 84 -3.77 -15.00 0.42
CA GLY A 84 -4.01 -15.27 1.84
C GLY A 84 -3.28 -14.35 2.83
N ALA A 85 -2.78 -13.20 2.38
CA ALA A 85 -2.20 -12.21 3.29
C ALA A 85 -3.28 -11.54 4.16
N PRO A 86 -3.03 -11.29 5.46
CA PRO A 86 -3.95 -10.53 6.28
C PRO A 86 -3.92 -9.04 5.91
N ILE A 87 -5.11 -8.42 5.80
CA ILE A 87 -5.24 -7.00 5.40
C ILE A 87 -4.52 -6.04 6.37
N ASP A 88 -4.67 -6.31 7.67
CA ASP A 88 -4.05 -5.54 8.76
C ASP A 88 -2.74 -6.17 9.25
N TYR A 89 -2.04 -6.87 8.34
CA TYR A 89 -0.78 -7.51 8.63
C TYR A 89 0.20 -6.57 9.35
N ARG A 90 0.89 -7.13 10.35
CA ARG A 90 1.88 -6.41 11.15
C ARG A 90 3.30 -6.84 10.81
N PRO A 91 4.08 -5.99 10.13
CA PRO A 91 5.46 -6.32 9.77
C PRO A 91 6.36 -6.41 11.01
N PRO A 92 7.19 -7.47 11.17
CA PRO A 92 8.06 -7.61 12.33
C PRO A 92 9.20 -6.59 12.34
N LYS A 93 9.62 -6.12 11.15
CA LYS A 93 10.78 -5.22 10.97
C LYS A 93 10.40 -3.78 10.67
N ARG A 94 9.13 -3.49 10.40
CA ARG A 94 8.67 -2.15 10.06
C ARG A 94 7.70 -1.67 11.12
N LEU A 95 7.75 -0.38 11.39
CA LEU A 95 6.93 0.25 12.43
C LEU A 95 5.49 0.50 11.98
N PHE A 96 5.18 0.37 10.68
CA PHE A 96 3.90 0.78 10.12
C PHE A 96 3.20 -0.36 9.36
N ARG A 97 1.91 -0.52 9.64
CA ARG A 97 0.98 -1.37 8.87
C ARG A 97 0.81 -0.83 7.44
N PRO A 98 0.30 -1.64 6.49
CA PRO A 98 0.08 -1.20 5.10
C PRO A 98 -0.75 0.08 4.97
N LEU A 99 -1.83 0.22 5.77
CA LEU A 99 -2.69 1.40 5.77
C LEU A 99 -1.92 2.66 6.18
N VAL A 100 -1.25 2.61 7.34
CA VAL A 100 -0.46 3.74 7.86
C VAL A 100 0.65 4.12 6.88
N THR A 101 1.33 3.14 6.29
CA THR A 101 2.36 3.36 5.26
C THR A 101 1.81 4.12 4.05
N ALA A 102 0.63 3.73 3.56
CA ALA A 102 -0.03 4.41 2.45
C ALA A 102 -0.47 5.84 2.80
N ILE A 103 -0.86 6.10 4.06
CA ILE A 103 -1.18 7.45 4.56
C ILE A 103 0.09 8.31 4.60
N THR A 104 1.15 7.83 5.24
CA THR A 104 2.45 8.52 5.36
C THR A 104 3.03 8.92 4.00
N LEU A 105 2.87 8.05 3.01
CA LEU A 105 3.38 8.29 1.65
C LEU A 105 2.32 8.89 0.71
N SER A 106 1.19 9.33 1.27
CA SER A 106 0.15 10.08 0.58
C SER A 106 -0.37 9.39 -0.68
N ARG A 107 -0.78 8.12 -0.51
CA ARG A 107 -1.28 7.22 -1.56
C ARG A 107 -2.82 7.06 -1.48
N PRO A 108 -3.63 8.07 -1.89
CA PRO A 108 -5.08 8.08 -1.64
C PRO A 108 -5.81 6.88 -2.26
N ARG A 109 -5.43 6.49 -3.48
CA ARG A 109 -6.01 5.31 -4.15
C ARG A 109 -5.76 4.01 -3.39
N THR A 110 -4.57 3.88 -2.79
CA THR A 110 -4.21 2.67 -2.03
C THR A 110 -4.88 2.66 -0.66
N VAL A 111 -4.96 3.82 0.01
CA VAL A 111 -5.73 3.98 1.24
C VAL A 111 -7.19 3.58 1.03
N LYS A 112 -7.86 4.16 0.02
CA LYS A 112 -9.25 3.83 -0.30
C LYS A 112 -9.42 2.33 -0.61
N TRP A 113 -8.48 1.74 -1.34
CA TRP A 113 -8.52 0.31 -1.64
C TRP A 113 -8.37 -0.55 -0.39
N LEU A 114 -7.45 -0.23 0.52
CA LEU A 114 -7.25 -0.96 1.78
C LEU A 114 -8.49 -0.88 2.67
N LEU A 115 -9.06 0.32 2.84
CA LEU A 115 -10.27 0.54 3.63
C LEU A 115 -11.47 -0.22 3.06
N ASN A 116 -11.66 -0.20 1.74
CA ASN A 116 -12.72 -0.97 1.07
C ASN A 116 -12.56 -2.49 1.21
N ARG A 117 -11.36 -2.98 1.55
CA ARG A 117 -11.07 -4.40 1.80
C ARG A 117 -11.10 -4.75 3.29
N GLY A 118 -11.60 -3.85 4.13
CA GLY A 118 -11.77 -4.07 5.57
C GLY A 118 -10.52 -3.82 6.41
N ALA A 119 -9.55 -3.05 5.91
CA ALA A 119 -8.46 -2.56 6.76
C ALA A 119 -9.03 -1.68 7.87
N ASN A 120 -8.65 -1.95 9.11
CA ASN A 120 -9.14 -1.17 10.26
C ASN A 120 -8.65 0.30 10.18
N PRO A 121 -9.55 1.29 10.06
CA PRO A 121 -9.19 2.70 9.94
C PRO A 121 -8.55 3.28 11.21
N ASN A 122 -8.68 2.59 12.34
CA ASN A 122 -8.22 3.03 13.66
C ASN A 122 -6.94 2.32 14.10
N SER A 123 -6.49 1.31 13.35
CA SER A 123 -5.31 0.54 13.73
C SER A 123 -4.03 1.35 13.51
N ALA A 124 -3.50 1.92 14.59
CA ALA A 124 -2.16 2.51 14.58
C ALA A 124 -1.06 1.45 14.36
N GLY A 125 0.11 1.89 13.91
CA GLY A 125 1.24 1.02 13.58
C GLY A 125 1.98 0.43 14.79
N TYR A 126 1.77 0.98 15.98
CA TYR A 126 2.49 0.58 17.19
C TYR A 126 1.75 -0.50 18.00
N ASP A 127 2.48 -1.18 18.88
CA ASP A 127 1.86 -1.97 19.95
C ASP A 127 0.89 -1.10 20.73
N ASP A 128 -0.20 -1.70 21.22
CA ASP A 128 -1.17 -1.09 22.16
C ASP A 128 -0.52 -0.50 23.45
N LYS A 129 0.80 -0.66 23.61
CA LYS A 129 1.62 -0.13 24.70
C LYS A 129 2.26 1.23 24.42
N ALA A 130 2.28 1.71 23.18
CA ALA A 130 2.76 3.07 22.87
C ALA A 130 1.57 4.02 22.81
N LEU A 131 1.29 4.68 23.94
CA LEU A 131 0.25 5.68 24.15
C LEU A 131 0.30 6.88 23.17
N GLU A 132 1.33 6.98 22.32
CA GLU A 132 1.65 8.18 21.54
C GLU A 132 1.59 7.98 20.01
N ALA A 133 1.22 6.79 19.52
CA ALA A 133 1.07 6.62 18.08
C ALA A 133 -0.21 7.35 17.61
N PRO A 134 -0.10 8.42 16.80
CA PRO A 134 -1.30 9.12 16.36
C PRO A 134 -2.18 8.16 15.57
N CYS A 135 -3.48 8.19 15.84
CA CYS A 135 -4.44 7.40 15.07
C CYS A 135 -4.31 7.75 13.58
N PRO A 136 -4.67 6.84 12.65
CA PRO A 136 -4.47 7.08 11.22
C PRO A 136 -5.13 8.38 10.72
N LEU A 137 -6.24 8.79 11.34
CA LEU A 137 -6.91 10.06 11.05
C LEU A 137 -6.09 11.28 11.51
N ALA A 138 -5.58 11.30 12.75
CA ALA A 138 -4.69 12.35 13.25
C ALA A 138 -3.45 12.51 12.35
N LEU A 139 -2.88 11.39 11.92
CA LEU A 139 -1.74 11.37 11.01
C LEU A 139 -2.08 12.02 9.66
N ALA A 140 -3.24 11.70 9.08
CA ALA A 140 -3.70 12.28 7.82
C ALA A 140 -3.97 13.80 7.94
N VAL A 141 -4.53 14.24 9.07
CA VAL A 141 -4.71 15.67 9.40
C VAL A 141 -3.36 16.39 9.48
N GLY A 142 -2.39 15.81 10.19
CA GLY A 142 -1.02 16.32 10.26
C GLY A 142 -0.39 16.52 8.88
N TYR A 143 -0.53 15.54 7.98
CA TYR A 143 -0.01 15.63 6.61
C TYR A 143 -0.83 16.55 5.69
N ALA A 144 -2.05 16.93 6.04
CA ALA A 144 -2.81 17.94 5.30
C ALA A 144 -2.31 19.37 5.64
N ILE A 145 -1.91 19.58 6.89
CA ILE A 145 -1.41 20.87 7.41
C ILE A 145 0.07 21.07 7.07
N ARG A 146 0.88 20.02 7.25
CA ARG A 146 2.30 19.97 6.90
C ARG A 146 2.56 18.94 5.80
N PRO A 147 2.10 19.20 4.55
CA PRO A 147 2.36 18.34 3.41
C PRO A 147 3.86 18.10 3.18
N GLY A 148 4.19 16.84 2.91
CA GLY A 148 5.55 16.42 2.61
C GLY A 148 5.87 15.08 3.28
N ILE A 149 6.89 14.42 2.75
CA ILE A 149 7.44 13.19 3.33
C ILE A 149 8.72 13.58 4.05
N LEU A 150 8.83 13.26 5.34
CA LEU A 150 10.09 13.45 6.06
C LEU A 150 11.20 12.64 5.38
N HIS A 151 12.42 13.16 5.35
CA HIS A 151 13.53 12.55 4.61
C HIS A 151 13.78 11.08 4.99
N ASN A 152 13.58 10.74 6.26
CA ASN A 152 13.71 9.38 6.81
C ASN A 152 12.59 8.42 6.37
N HIS A 153 11.41 8.92 5.99
CA HIS A 153 10.30 8.12 5.48
C HIS A 153 10.34 7.91 3.96
N ILE A 154 11.20 8.63 3.23
CA ILE A 154 11.37 8.42 1.79
C ILE A 154 12.04 7.06 1.57
N PRO A 155 11.38 6.10 0.91
CA PRO A 155 11.97 4.78 0.69
C PRO A 155 13.26 4.92 -0.11
N ARG A 156 14.36 4.35 0.39
CA ARG A 156 15.68 4.39 -0.30
C ARG A 156 15.59 3.89 -1.74
N ARG A 157 14.68 2.95 -2.00
CA ARG A 157 14.39 2.38 -3.31
C ARG A 157 13.90 3.42 -4.32
N TRP A 158 13.16 4.44 -3.90
CA TRP A 158 12.64 5.47 -4.82
C TRP A 158 13.78 6.23 -5.51
N LYS A 159 14.85 6.53 -4.78
CA LYS A 159 16.06 7.14 -5.35
C LYS A 159 16.67 6.26 -6.45
N ARG A 160 16.76 4.94 -6.22
CA ARG A 160 17.30 3.99 -7.21
C ARG A 160 16.40 3.83 -8.43
N GLN A 161 15.09 3.93 -8.26
CA GLN A 161 14.09 3.75 -9.33
C GLN A 161 13.71 5.05 -10.03
N GLY A 162 14.30 6.19 -9.65
CA GLY A 162 13.94 7.49 -10.21
C GLY A 162 12.49 7.91 -9.90
N ILE A 163 11.88 7.37 -8.85
CA ILE A 163 10.51 7.71 -8.47
C ILE A 163 10.51 9.14 -7.91
N LYS A 164 9.77 10.02 -8.57
CA LYS A 164 9.63 11.42 -8.16
C LYS A 164 8.82 11.51 -6.86
N ILE A 165 9.34 12.28 -5.91
CA ILE A 165 8.63 12.63 -4.67
C ILE A 165 7.45 13.53 -5.06
N PRO A 166 6.23 13.28 -4.56
CA PRO A 166 5.09 14.14 -4.87
C PRO A 166 5.33 15.58 -4.41
N SER A 167 4.79 16.54 -5.17
CA SER A 167 4.90 17.96 -4.81
C SER A 167 4.11 18.27 -3.53
N TYR A 168 4.44 19.38 -2.87
CA TYR A 168 3.72 19.87 -1.70
C TYR A 168 2.19 19.96 -1.92
N LYS A 169 1.78 20.54 -3.06
CA LYS A 169 0.36 20.64 -3.46
C LYS A 169 -0.30 19.27 -3.66
N CYS A 170 0.44 18.31 -4.22
CA CYS A 170 -0.05 16.95 -4.42
C CYS A 170 -0.29 16.25 -3.07
N HIS A 171 0.66 16.35 -2.14
CA HIS A 171 0.51 15.85 -0.79
C HIS A 171 -0.71 16.44 -0.09
N GLN A 172 -0.89 17.76 -0.15
CA GLN A 172 -2.03 18.41 0.47
C GLN A 172 -3.37 17.91 -0.06
N ARG A 173 -3.51 17.84 -1.39
CA ARG A 173 -4.73 17.32 -2.03
C ARG A 173 -4.99 15.87 -1.62
N ASN A 174 -3.97 15.02 -1.71
CA ASN A 174 -4.06 13.60 -1.40
C ASN A 174 -4.42 13.37 0.09
N SER A 175 -3.83 14.13 1.01
CA SER A 175 -4.15 14.05 2.45
C SER A 175 -5.62 14.39 2.71
N ARG A 176 -6.18 15.40 2.03
CA ARG A 176 -7.63 15.71 2.11
C ARG A 176 -8.50 14.58 1.59
N GLU A 177 -8.11 13.94 0.48
CA GLU A 177 -8.82 12.75 -0.04
C GLU A 177 -8.72 11.56 0.92
N ILE A 178 -7.58 11.37 1.59
CA ILE A 178 -7.34 10.33 2.59
C ILE A 178 -8.21 10.56 3.83
N ILE A 179 -8.28 11.80 4.36
CA ILE A 179 -9.15 12.16 5.49
C ILE A 179 -10.60 11.78 5.18
N LYS A 180 -11.10 12.17 4.01
CA LYS A 180 -12.46 11.81 3.56
C LYS A 180 -12.66 10.30 3.52
N ALA A 181 -11.70 9.55 2.99
CA ALA A 181 -11.78 8.09 2.92
C ALA A 181 -11.79 7.42 4.31
N LEU A 182 -10.96 7.91 5.24
CA LEU A 182 -10.90 7.40 6.62
C LEU A 182 -12.21 7.64 7.36
N ARG A 183 -12.78 8.85 7.28
CA ARG A 183 -14.10 9.14 7.88
C ARG A 183 -15.20 8.26 7.31
N GLN A 184 -15.25 8.08 5.98
CA GLN A 184 -16.20 7.18 5.33
C GLN A 184 -16.06 5.72 5.77
N ALA A 185 -14.85 5.31 6.17
CA ALA A 185 -14.59 3.97 6.68
C ALA A 185 -14.88 3.82 8.18
N GLY A 186 -15.35 4.86 8.87
CA GLY A 186 -15.64 4.84 10.30
C GLY A 186 -14.41 5.08 11.19
N ALA A 187 -13.46 5.91 10.75
CA ALA A 187 -12.37 6.36 11.61
C ALA A 187 -12.91 7.10 12.83
N ASP A 188 -12.40 6.74 14.01
CA ASP A 188 -12.76 7.35 15.28
C ASP A 188 -12.07 8.71 15.44
N GLU A 189 -12.89 9.73 15.72
CA GLU A 189 -12.46 11.11 15.95
C GLU A 189 -12.22 11.39 17.45
N GLN A 190 -12.67 10.51 18.37
CA GLN A 190 -12.48 10.70 19.81
C GLN A 190 -11.01 10.83 20.22
N PRO A 191 -10.07 10.03 19.67
CA PRO A 191 -8.64 10.14 20.01
C PRO A 191 -7.96 11.40 19.48
N LEU A 192 -8.64 12.22 18.66
CA LEU A 192 -8.10 13.50 18.20
C LEU A 192 -8.07 14.49 19.37
N GLY A 193 -6.91 15.11 19.59
CA GLY A 193 -6.81 16.26 20.49
C GLY A 193 -7.52 17.49 19.93
N ASP A 194 -7.70 18.51 20.78
CA ASP A 194 -8.43 19.74 20.42
C ASP A 194 -7.83 20.44 19.20
N THR A 195 -6.50 20.38 19.06
CA THR A 195 -5.79 20.98 17.93
C THR A 195 -6.05 20.22 16.62
N GLU A 196 -5.99 18.88 16.64
CA GLU A 196 -6.31 18.07 15.45
C GLU A 196 -7.77 18.24 15.02
N ARG A 197 -8.70 18.36 15.98
CA ARG A 197 -10.12 18.63 15.70
C ARG A 197 -10.33 19.97 14.99
N LEU A 198 -9.74 21.04 15.52
CA LEU A 198 -9.79 22.37 14.88
C LEU A 198 -9.21 22.36 13.46
N HIS A 199 -8.12 21.61 13.25
CA HIS A 199 -7.56 21.45 11.92
C HIS A 199 -8.48 20.68 10.98
N LEU A 200 -9.11 19.60 11.47
CA LEU A 200 -10.07 18.81 10.72
C LEU A 200 -11.26 19.66 10.27
N ASP A 201 -11.88 20.41 11.19
CA ASP A 201 -13.00 21.32 10.91
C ASP A 201 -12.63 22.37 9.84
N SER A 202 -11.42 22.91 9.95
CA SER A 202 -10.90 23.91 9.01
C SER A 202 -10.68 23.33 7.61
N ILE A 203 -10.15 22.10 7.53
CA ILE A 203 -9.97 21.37 6.28
C ILE A 203 -11.32 21.11 5.60
N GLU A 204 -12.36 20.82 6.39
CA GLU A 204 -13.72 20.56 5.90
C GLU A 204 -14.42 21.81 5.39
N ALA A 205 -14.21 22.94 6.06
CA ALA A 205 -14.62 24.26 5.59
C ALA A 205 -13.89 24.71 4.31
N GLY A 206 -12.98 23.89 3.76
CA GLY A 206 -12.22 24.18 2.55
C GLY A 206 -11.06 25.15 2.77
N THR A 207 -10.79 25.53 4.03
CA THR A 207 -9.71 26.44 4.37
C THR A 207 -8.36 25.73 4.41
N PHE A 208 -7.27 26.51 4.34
CA PHE A 208 -5.92 25.96 4.30
C PHE A 208 -5.49 25.34 5.65
N CYS A 209 -5.85 25.97 6.77
CA CYS A 209 -5.61 25.50 8.13
C CYS A 209 -6.44 26.34 9.13
N CYS A 210 -6.48 25.93 10.41
CA CYS A 210 -7.19 26.67 11.46
C CYS A 210 -6.57 28.06 11.71
N SER A 211 -7.38 28.99 12.23
CA SER A 211 -6.96 30.37 12.54
C SER A 211 -5.79 30.46 13.53
N GLN A 212 -5.59 29.42 14.33
CA GLN A 212 -4.52 29.33 15.33
C GLN A 212 -3.18 28.84 14.73
N HIS A 213 -3.21 28.20 13.56
CA HIS A 213 -2.00 27.69 12.92
C HIS A 213 -1.34 28.78 12.08
N LYS A 214 -0.40 29.53 12.67
CA LYS A 214 0.40 30.55 11.97
C LYS A 214 1.35 29.87 10.96
N PRO A 215 1.14 30.00 9.63
CA PRO A 215 2.02 29.37 8.63
C PRO A 215 3.41 30.03 8.55
N ARG A 216 3.58 31.20 9.16
CA ARG A 216 4.63 32.19 8.86
C ARG A 216 6.03 31.92 9.41
N LEU A 217 6.27 30.84 10.16
CA LEU A 217 7.62 30.54 10.68
C LEU A 217 8.40 29.49 9.89
N TRP A 218 7.80 28.83 8.90
CA TRP A 218 8.43 27.68 8.24
C TRP A 218 8.73 27.88 6.75
N TYR A 219 8.37 29.05 6.20
CA TYR A 219 8.66 29.43 4.81
C TYR A 219 9.99 30.19 4.65
N GLN A 220 10.85 30.18 5.69
CA GLN A 220 12.23 30.66 5.57
C GLN A 220 13.20 29.49 5.69
N ARG A 221 13.91 29.24 4.57
CA ARG A 221 15.07 28.34 4.40
C ARG A 221 14.75 26.86 4.14
N ARG A 222 14.61 26.51 2.86
CA ARG A 222 15.68 25.88 2.04
C ARG A 222 15.23 25.74 0.60
#